data_AF-A0A847NII7-F1
#
_entry.id   AF-A0A847NII7-F1
#
_cell.length_a   1.000
_cell.length_b   1.000
_cell.length_c   1.000
_cell.angle_alpha   90.00
_cell.angle_beta   90.00
_cell.angle_gamma   90.00
#
_symmetry.space_group_name_H-M   'P 1'
#
loop_
_entity.id
_entity.type
_entity.pdbx_description
1 polymer ?
#
loop_
_entity_poly.entity_id
_entity_poly.type
_entity_poly.pdbx_seq_one_letter_code
_entity_poly.pdbx_strand_id
1 'polypeptide(L)'
;MVTLVEPEDTILGHIHLHVGDLDEAKKFYCEGLGFDLIMSMANSALFLSTGEYHHHIGLNIWHGKNAPPLPENSAGMKHFSMVFPSKEILEEKINDLRKLGYEIIEDEASIFTKDPSDNLIKLVVL
;
A
#
# COMPACT_ATOMS: atom_id res chain seq x y z
N MET A 1 -23.11 7.79 -11.42
CA MET A 1 -22.02 7.95 -10.43
C MET A 1 -22.67 8.01 -9.07
N VAL A 2 -22.35 7.05 -8.20
CA VAL A 2 -22.70 7.14 -6.78
C VAL A 2 -21.50 7.78 -6.10
N THR A 3 -21.67 8.98 -5.57
CA THR A 3 -20.65 9.62 -4.73
C THR A 3 -20.93 9.19 -3.31
N LEU A 4 -20.02 8.41 -2.73
CA LEU A 4 -20.00 8.19 -1.29
C LEU A 4 -19.42 9.47 -0.68
N VAL A 5 -20.20 10.12 0.18
CA VAL A 5 -19.74 11.27 0.96
C VAL A 5 -19.45 10.72 2.34
N GLU A 6 -18.18 10.68 2.72
CA GLU A 6 -17.79 10.33 4.08
C GLU A 6 -18.02 11.55 4.99
N PRO A 7 -18.51 11.36 6.22
CA PRO A 7 -18.53 12.41 7.24
C PRO A 7 -17.15 13.07 7.38
N GLU A 8 -17.11 14.38 7.65
CA GLU A 8 -15.87 15.20 7.65
C GLU A 8 -14.75 14.63 8.53
N ASP A 9 -15.08 13.86 9.57
CA ASP A 9 -14.12 13.25 10.52
C ASP A 9 -13.94 11.73 10.32
N THR A 10 -14.36 11.19 9.18
CA THR A 10 -14.19 9.75 8.90
C THR A 10 -12.73 9.46 8.62
N ILE A 11 -12.16 8.57 9.43
CA ILE A 11 -10.80 8.07 9.24
C ILE A 11 -10.91 6.61 8.85
N LEU A 12 -10.31 6.25 7.73
CA LEU A 12 -10.16 4.87 7.32
C LEU A 12 -9.30 4.13 8.37
N GLY A 13 -9.89 3.15 9.05
CA GLY A 13 -9.18 2.42 10.11
C GLY A 13 -8.08 1.49 9.57
N HIS A 14 -8.42 0.61 8.64
CA HIS A 14 -7.47 -0.29 7.98
C HIS A 14 -7.98 -0.81 6.64
N ILE A 15 -7.07 -1.31 5.81
CA ILE A 15 -7.36 -2.03 4.57
C ILE A 15 -6.70 -3.41 4.59
N HIS A 16 -7.32 -4.37 3.92
CA HIS A 16 -6.72 -5.68 3.68
C HIS A 16 -6.47 -5.87 2.19
N LEU A 17 -5.23 -6.12 1.82
CA LEU A 17 -4.80 -6.34 0.45
C LEU A 17 -4.46 -7.81 0.25
N HIS A 18 -4.93 -8.35 -0.87
CA HIS A 18 -4.45 -9.62 -1.36
C HIS A 18 -3.13 -9.40 -2.10
N VAL A 19 -2.12 -10.21 -1.78
CA VAL A 19 -0.81 -10.18 -2.41
C VAL A 19 -0.37 -11.58 -2.83
N GLY A 20 0.49 -11.67 -3.84
CA GLY A 20 1.02 -12.94 -4.35
C GLY A 20 2.09 -13.56 -3.46
N ASP A 21 2.95 -12.75 -2.84
CA ASP A 21 4.03 -13.20 -1.95
C ASP A 21 4.22 -12.23 -0.78
N LEU A 22 4.30 -12.76 0.44
CA LEU A 22 4.39 -11.96 1.67
C LEU A 22 5.78 -11.36 1.88
N ASP A 23 6.85 -12.00 1.41
CA ASP A 23 8.22 -11.50 1.58
C ASP A 23 8.48 -10.34 0.62
N GLU A 24 8.00 -10.43 -0.63
CA GLU A 24 8.06 -9.32 -1.57
C GLU A 24 7.23 -8.13 -1.09
N ALA A 25 6.01 -8.39 -0.60
CA ALA A 25 5.17 -7.34 -0.05
C ALA A 25 5.80 -6.73 1.21
N LYS A 26 6.38 -7.54 2.11
CA LYS A 26 7.10 -7.03 3.28
C LYS A 26 8.26 -6.12 2.88
N LYS A 27 9.07 -6.51 1.91
CA LYS A 27 10.16 -5.68 1.40
C LYS A 27 9.64 -4.33 0.89
N PHE A 28 8.57 -4.34 0.10
CA PHE A 28 7.96 -3.13 -0.42
C PHE A 28 7.43 -2.22 0.69
N TYR A 29 6.54 -2.73 1.56
CA TYR A 29 5.85 -1.91 2.55
C TYR A 29 6.74 -1.55 3.75
N CYS A 30 7.61 -2.44 4.22
CA CYS A 30 8.47 -2.16 5.38
C CYS A 30 9.77 -1.46 4.97
N GLU A 31 10.53 -2.01 4.02
CA GLU A 31 11.83 -1.42 3.65
C GLU A 31 11.66 -0.21 2.73
N GLY A 32 10.67 -0.23 1.82
CA GLY A 32 10.41 0.86 0.89
C GLY A 32 9.57 2.00 1.48
N LEU A 33 8.45 1.66 2.12
CA LEU A 33 7.49 2.64 2.65
C LEU A 33 7.63 2.92 4.16
N GLY A 34 8.48 2.19 4.88
CA GLY A 34 8.78 2.45 6.28
C GLY A 34 7.71 1.99 7.28
N PHE A 35 6.87 1.03 6.91
CA PHE A 35 5.94 0.41 7.86
C PHE A 35 6.64 -0.54 8.82
N ASP A 36 6.14 -0.59 10.05
CA ASP A 36 6.52 -1.59 11.03
C ASP A 36 5.68 -2.86 10.85
N LEU A 37 6.33 -4.03 10.92
CA LEU A 37 5.65 -5.31 11.01
C LEU A 37 5.17 -5.52 12.45
N ILE A 38 3.86 -5.46 12.66
CA ILE A 38 3.24 -5.61 13.99
C ILE A 38 2.96 -7.09 14.29
N MET A 39 2.46 -7.83 13.31
CA MET A 39 2.11 -9.23 13.49
C MET A 39 2.28 -10.02 12.19
N SER A 40 2.75 -11.26 12.32
CA SER A 40 2.69 -12.28 11.28
C SER A 40 1.73 -13.39 11.72
N MET A 41 0.79 -13.75 10.86
CA MET A 41 -0.21 -14.78 11.14
C MET A 41 0.04 -16.03 10.31
N ALA A 42 0.62 -17.05 10.96
CA ALA A 42 0.75 -18.41 10.43
C ALA A 42 1.29 -18.49 8.98
N ASN A 43 2.23 -17.60 8.62
CA ASN A 43 2.79 -17.47 7.26
C ASN A 43 1.75 -17.21 6.16
N SER A 44 0.57 -16.69 6.52
CA SER A 44 -0.56 -16.45 5.61
C SER A 44 -0.96 -14.97 5.51
N ALA A 45 -0.56 -14.16 6.50
CA ALA A 45 -0.79 -12.73 6.49
C ALA A 45 0.25 -11.96 7.32
N LEU A 46 0.46 -10.70 6.96
CA LEU A 46 1.26 -9.71 7.68
C LEU A 46 0.37 -8.51 8.02
N PHE A 47 0.59 -7.93 9.20
CA PHE A 47 -0.15 -6.75 9.67
C PHE A 47 0.85 -5.64 9.95
N LEU A 48 0.65 -4.53 9.25
CA LEU A 48 1.60 -3.43 9.16
C LEU A 48 1.01 -2.13 9.71
N SER A 49 1.85 -1.33 10.35
CA SER A 49 1.43 -0.07 10.96
C SER A 49 2.52 1.00 10.91
N THR A 50 2.13 2.21 11.29
CA THR A 50 3.03 3.32 11.62
C THR A 50 2.55 3.91 12.95
N GLY A 51 3.48 4.34 13.82
CA GLY A 51 3.11 5.02 15.07
C GLY A 51 2.33 4.18 16.09
N GLU A 52 2.67 2.90 16.24
CA GLU A 52 2.15 2.00 17.30
C GLU A 52 0.64 1.65 17.25
N TYR A 53 -0.08 1.94 16.15
CA TYR A 53 -1.47 1.51 15.95
C TYR A 53 -1.58 -0.01 15.66
N HIS A 54 -2.74 -0.63 15.94
CA HIS A 54 -2.94 -2.09 15.83
C HIS A 54 -2.64 -2.65 14.41
N HIS A 55 -3.05 -1.95 13.36
CA HIS A 55 -2.52 -2.03 11.99
C HIS A 55 -3.30 -1.11 11.07
N HIS A 56 -2.64 -0.56 10.05
CA HIS A 56 -3.27 0.15 8.95
C HIS A 56 -3.48 -0.76 7.73
N ILE A 57 -2.59 -1.73 7.52
CA ILE A 57 -2.61 -2.61 6.33
C ILE A 57 -2.46 -4.07 6.76
N GLY A 58 -3.40 -4.92 6.35
CA GLY A 58 -3.28 -6.38 6.38
C GLY A 58 -2.94 -6.92 5.01
N LEU A 59 -1.79 -7.57 4.84
CA LEU A 59 -1.37 -8.22 3.60
C LEU A 59 -1.64 -9.72 3.72
N ASN A 60 -2.31 -10.35 2.77
CA ASN A 60 -2.61 -11.78 2.85
C ASN A 60 -2.49 -12.52 1.51
N ILE A 61 -2.17 -13.81 1.59
CA ILE A 61 -2.10 -14.73 0.44
C ILE A 61 -3.32 -15.66 0.35
N TRP A 62 -4.50 -15.21 0.82
CA TRP A 62 -5.66 -16.10 0.99
C TRP A 62 -6.31 -16.56 -0.33
N HIS A 63 -6.12 -15.85 -1.45
CA HIS A 63 -6.45 -16.38 -2.78
C HIS A 63 -5.36 -17.28 -3.40
N GLY A 64 -4.35 -17.65 -2.62
CA GLY A 64 -3.26 -18.54 -3.03
C GLY A 64 -1.93 -17.81 -3.15
N LYS A 65 -0.85 -18.56 -2.89
CA LYS A 65 0.52 -18.07 -3.13
C LYS A 65 0.75 -17.95 -4.64
N ASN A 66 1.42 -16.87 -5.05
CA ASN A 66 1.67 -16.49 -6.44
C ASN A 66 0.38 -16.24 -7.25
N ALA A 67 -0.73 -15.89 -6.59
CA ALA A 67 -1.92 -15.45 -7.28
C ALA A 67 -1.57 -14.23 -8.15
N PRO A 68 -2.00 -14.21 -9.43
CA PRO A 68 -1.71 -13.08 -10.31
C PRO A 68 -2.51 -11.86 -9.88
N PRO A 69 -2.06 -10.65 -10.25
CA PRO A 69 -2.86 -9.44 -10.13
C PRO A 69 -4.23 -9.55 -10.78
N LEU A 70 -5.17 -8.70 -10.33
CA LEU A 70 -6.48 -8.58 -10.96
C LEU A 70 -6.33 -8.08 -12.41
N PRO A 71 -7.11 -8.62 -13.37
CA PRO A 71 -7.12 -8.10 -14.74
C PRO A 71 -7.50 -6.62 -14.78
N GLU A 72 -6.91 -5.82 -15.68
CA GLU A 72 -7.11 -4.36 -15.76
C GLU A 72 -8.58 -3.93 -15.87
N ASN A 73 -9.42 -4.74 -16.51
CA ASN A 73 -10.85 -4.47 -16.73
C ASN A 73 -11.78 -5.22 -15.78
N SER A 74 -11.27 -5.64 -14.61
CA SER A 74 -12.08 -6.29 -13.57
C SER A 74 -12.58 -5.28 -12.53
N ALA A 75 -13.64 -5.65 -11.80
CA ALA A 75 -14.09 -4.86 -10.66
C ALA A 75 -13.08 -5.01 -9.50
N GLY A 76 -12.62 -3.89 -8.94
CA GLY A 76 -11.64 -3.88 -7.86
C GLY A 76 -11.35 -2.48 -7.34
N MET A 77 -10.38 -2.39 -6.43
CA MET A 77 -9.85 -1.12 -5.95
C MET A 77 -9.06 -0.43 -7.06
N LYS A 78 -9.40 0.83 -7.37
CA LYS A 78 -8.65 1.61 -8.38
C LYS A 78 -7.27 2.04 -7.86
N HIS A 79 -7.23 2.57 -6.65
CA HIS A 79 -6.04 2.86 -5.86
C HIS A 79 -6.46 3.19 -4.42
N PHE A 80 -5.52 3.19 -3.49
CA PHE A 80 -5.66 3.93 -2.22
C PHE A 80 -4.61 5.04 -2.15
N SER A 81 -4.82 6.02 -1.27
CA SER A 81 -3.89 7.12 -1.08
C SER A 81 -3.12 6.94 0.22
N MET A 82 -1.80 7.12 0.17
CA MET A 82 -0.94 7.21 1.33
C MET A 82 -0.52 8.65 1.53
N VAL A 83 -0.88 9.20 2.69
CA VAL A 83 -0.64 10.60 3.02
C VAL A 83 0.62 10.71 3.87
N PHE A 84 1.60 11.45 3.37
CA PHE A 84 2.86 11.71 4.05
C PHE A 84 2.82 13.05 4.79
N PRO A 85 3.49 13.15 5.94
CA PRO A 85 3.47 14.36 6.78
C PRO A 85 4.23 15.55 6.16
N SER A 86 5.15 15.30 5.23
CA SER A 86 5.87 16.35 4.51
C SER A 86 6.38 15.86 3.15
N LYS A 87 6.73 16.82 2.29
CA LYS A 87 7.32 16.53 0.98
C LYS A 87 8.68 15.85 1.09
N GLU A 88 9.48 16.23 2.09
CA GLU A 88 10.80 15.68 2.33
C GLU A 88 10.72 14.18 2.68
N ILE A 89 9.75 13.80 3.53
CA ILE A 89 9.53 12.39 3.89
C ILE A 89 9.02 11.60 2.68
N LEU A 90 8.13 12.19 1.86
CA LEU A 90 7.70 11.57 0.61
C LEU A 90 8.89 11.33 -0.34
N GLU A 91 9.74 12.33 -0.53
CA GLU A 91 10.94 12.23 -1.38
C GLU A 91 11.92 11.17 -0.87
N GLU A 92 12.09 11.05 0.45
CA GLU A 92 12.87 9.98 1.07
C GLU A 92 12.32 8.59 0.70
N LYS A 93 11.02 8.35 0.88
CA LYS A 93 10.41 7.04 0.58
C LYS A 93 10.38 6.72 -0.91
N ILE A 94 10.20 7.73 -1.76
CA ILE A 94 10.36 7.59 -3.23
C ILE A 94 11.77 7.11 -3.57
N ASN A 95 12.80 7.69 -2.93
CA ASN A 95 14.18 7.27 -3.16
C ASN A 95 14.45 5.86 -2.65
N ASP A 96 13.88 5.48 -1.51
CA ASP A 96 14.00 4.12 -0.97
C ASP A 96 13.34 3.08 -1.90
N LEU A 97 12.13 3.36 -2.38
CA LEU A 97 11.46 2.53 -3.40
C LEU A 97 12.29 2.37 -4.68
N ARG A 98 12.84 3.48 -5.21
CA ARG A 98 13.72 3.46 -6.39
C ARG A 98 14.96 2.60 -6.18
N LYS A 99 15.62 2.69 -5.01
CA LYS A 99 16.78 1.85 -4.66
C LYS A 99 16.43 0.36 -4.61
N LEU A 100 15.21 0.03 -4.18
CA LEU A 100 14.72 -1.35 -4.15
C LEU A 100 14.25 -1.85 -5.52
N GLY A 101 14.20 -0.98 -6.53
CA GLY A 101 13.84 -1.31 -7.91
C GLY A 101 12.35 -1.16 -8.23
N TYR A 102 11.57 -0.52 -7.35
CA TYR A 102 10.15 -0.28 -7.58
C TYR A 102 9.92 0.97 -8.45
N GLU A 103 8.91 0.88 -9.32
CA GLU A 103 8.56 1.95 -10.24
C GLU A 103 7.84 3.10 -9.51
N ILE A 104 8.19 4.32 -9.90
CA ILE A 104 7.48 5.55 -9.52
C ILE A 104 6.89 6.14 -10.79
N ILE A 105 5.57 6.27 -10.81
CA ILE A 105 4.78 6.76 -11.93
C ILE A 105 4.40 8.20 -11.62
N GLU A 106 4.97 9.15 -12.37
CA GLU A 106 4.69 10.57 -12.23
C GLU A 106 3.75 11.02 -13.36
N ASP A 107 2.60 11.56 -12.99
CA ASP A 107 1.64 12.25 -13.86
C ASP A 107 1.55 13.71 -13.42
N GLU A 108 1.15 14.65 -14.29
CA GLU A 108 1.33 16.11 -14.16
C GLU A 108 0.97 16.71 -12.77
N ALA A 109 0.09 16.06 -12.01
CA ALA A 109 -0.30 16.46 -10.66
C ALA A 109 -0.31 15.32 -9.62
N SER A 110 0.22 14.13 -9.91
CA SER A 110 0.11 12.98 -9.00
C SER A 110 1.28 12.01 -9.13
N ILE A 111 1.71 11.49 -7.98
CA ILE A 111 2.76 10.49 -7.89
C ILE A 111 2.10 9.17 -7.48
N PHE A 112 2.42 8.11 -8.19
CA PHE A 112 1.96 6.76 -7.90
C PHE A 112 3.12 5.78 -7.83
N THR A 113 2.85 4.64 -7.19
CA THR A 113 3.67 3.44 -7.28
C THR A 113 2.76 2.22 -7.27
N LYS A 114 3.31 1.06 -7.63
CA LYS A 114 2.62 -0.23 -7.54
C LYS A 114 3.39 -1.13 -6.61
N ASP A 115 2.66 -1.83 -5.74
CA ASP A 115 3.26 -2.92 -4.97
C ASP A 115 3.52 -4.14 -5.88
N PRO A 116 4.21 -5.20 -5.40
CA PRO A 116 4.51 -6.39 -6.20
C PRO A 116 3.28 -7.16 -6.71
N SER A 117 2.07 -6.84 -6.22
CA SER A 117 0.80 -7.44 -6.64
C SER A 117 -0.06 -6.47 -7.46
N ASP A 118 0.55 -5.42 -8.01
CA ASP A 118 -0.06 -4.34 -8.80
C ASP A 118 -1.15 -3.53 -8.07
N ASN A 119 -1.18 -3.56 -6.72
CA ASN A 119 -2.02 -2.62 -5.99
C ASN A 119 -1.48 -1.21 -6.22
N LEU A 120 -2.30 -0.34 -6.84
CA LEU A 120 -1.91 1.03 -7.15
C LEU A 120 -2.02 1.92 -5.91
N ILE A 121 -0.96 2.65 -5.61
CA ILE A 121 -0.84 3.50 -4.44
C ILE A 121 -0.57 4.91 -4.90
N LYS A 122 -1.47 5.85 -4.55
CA LYS A 122 -1.26 7.27 -4.76
C LYS A 122 -0.48 7.84 -3.58
N LEU A 123 0.63 8.51 -3.83
CA LEU A 123 1.44 9.15 -2.81
C LEU A 123 1.10 10.64 -2.77
N VAL A 124 0.67 11.14 -1.61
CA VAL A 124 0.26 12.55 -1.43
C VAL A 124 0.86 13.11 -0.15
N VAL A 125 0.97 14.44 -0.07
CA VAL A 125 1.35 15.16 1.16
C VAL A 125 0.08 15.79 1.74
N LEU A 126 0.03 15.93 3.07
CA LEU A 126 -1.01 16.72 3.76
C LEU A 126 -1.13 18.16 3.21
#